data_AF-A0A7Y5AF03-F1
#
_entry.id   AF-A0A7Y5AF03-F1
#
_cell.length_a   1.000
_cell.length_b   1.000
_cell.length_c   1.000
_cell.angle_alpha   90.00
_cell.angle_beta   90.00
_cell.angle_gamma   90.00
#
_symmetry.space_group_name_H-M   'P 1'
#
loop_
_entity.id
_entity.type
_entity.pdbx_description
1 polymer ?
#
loop_
_entity_poly.entity_id
_entity_poly.type
_entity_poly.pdbx_seq_one_letter_code
_entity_poly.pdbx_strand_id
1 'polypeptide(L)'
;SAFSTWHELSRLIEQRMLDIYNDDAAARQLILAQHGLSEVVQADRQHDMELGDLMYKLFDQHFHLPVMPGDVDVFALAMELSDRVYARSVQLHEAITPRMAEEGKRVFEAYLGLYLPPFLAKR
;
A
#
# COMPACT_ATOMS: atom_id res chain seq x y z
N SER A 1 22.13 -3.70 -3.60
CA SER A 1 20.81 -3.26 -3.11
C SER A 1 20.92 -1.88 -2.48
N ALA A 2 20.23 -0.86 -3.02
CA ALA A 2 20.38 0.54 -2.63
C ALA A 2 19.63 0.95 -1.35
N PHE A 3 18.67 0.13 -0.88
CA PHE A 3 17.90 0.44 0.34
C PHE A 3 18.62 -0.07 1.59
N SER A 4 18.69 0.77 2.62
CA SER A 4 19.27 0.46 3.93
C SER A 4 18.25 -0.17 4.88
N THR A 5 16.98 0.22 4.76
CA THR A 5 15.86 -0.25 5.58
C THR A 5 14.60 -0.48 4.73
N TRP A 6 13.67 -1.28 5.22
CA TRP A 6 12.40 -1.50 4.53
C TRP A 6 11.51 -0.25 4.49
N HIS A 7 11.69 0.69 5.43
CA HIS A 7 11.03 2.00 5.39
C HIS A 7 11.41 2.82 4.15
N GLU A 8 12.66 2.73 3.69
CA GLU A 8 13.08 3.39 2.44
C GLU A 8 12.41 2.77 1.22
N LEU A 9 12.27 1.44 1.19
CA LEU A 9 11.55 0.73 0.15
C LEU A 9 10.06 1.11 0.16
N SER A 10 9.43 1.11 1.34
CA SER A 10 8.05 1.54 1.56
C SER A 10 7.81 2.94 1.00
N ARG A 11 8.67 3.91 1.33
CA ARG A 11 8.54 5.30 0.85
C ARG A 11 8.65 5.43 -0.66
N LEU A 12 9.52 4.62 -1.29
CA LEU A 12 9.66 4.62 -2.74
C LEU A 12 8.39 4.09 -3.43
N ILE A 13 7.87 2.97 -2.94
CA ILE A 13 6.65 2.33 -3.47
C ILE A 13 5.48 3.30 -3.36
N GLU A 14 5.28 3.87 -2.17
CA GLU A 14 4.22 4.84 -1.93
C GLU A 14 4.36 6.10 -2.79
N GLN A 15 5.58 6.58 -3.02
CA GLN A 15 5.79 7.71 -3.93
C GLN A 15 5.37 7.36 -5.36
N ARG A 16 5.74 6.18 -5.85
CA ARG A 16 5.33 5.72 -7.19
C ARG A 16 3.82 5.56 -7.32
N MET A 17 3.15 5.05 -6.28
CA MET A 17 1.68 4.97 -6.26
C MET A 17 1.04 6.36 -6.35
N LEU A 18 1.53 7.32 -5.56
CA LEU A 18 1.04 8.70 -5.62
C LEU A 18 1.28 9.36 -6.99
N ASP A 19 2.43 9.11 -7.61
CA ASP A 19 2.72 9.63 -8.95
C ASP A 19 1.71 9.07 -9.98
N ILE A 20 1.40 7.76 -9.92
CA ILE A 20 0.35 7.15 -10.75
C ILE A 20 -1.02 7.80 -10.51
N TYR A 21 -1.41 8.01 -9.24
CA TYR A 21 -2.68 8.65 -8.91
C TYR A 21 -2.77 10.11 -9.36
N ASN A 22 -1.64 10.83 -9.42
CA ASN A 22 -1.61 12.22 -9.86
C ASN A 22 -1.62 12.34 -11.38
N ASP A 23 -0.89 11.47 -12.08
CA ASP A 23 -0.72 11.54 -13.54
C ASP A 23 -1.94 11.01 -14.30
N ASP A 24 -2.69 10.06 -13.73
CA ASP A 24 -3.86 9.47 -14.38
C ASP A 24 -5.13 9.63 -13.53
N ALA A 25 -5.92 10.65 -13.87
CA ALA A 25 -7.19 10.91 -13.21
C ALA A 25 -8.22 9.78 -13.41
N ALA A 26 -8.15 9.04 -14.53
CA ALA A 26 -9.03 7.91 -14.79
C ALA A 26 -8.61 6.68 -13.99
N ALA A 27 -7.31 6.38 -13.89
CA ALA A 27 -6.79 5.35 -13.00
C ALA A 27 -7.06 5.66 -11.53
N ARG A 28 -6.89 6.93 -11.11
CA ARG A 28 -7.26 7.40 -9.77
C ARG A 28 -8.73 7.18 -9.47
N GLN A 29 -9.63 7.53 -10.39
CA GLN A 29 -11.06 7.30 -10.19
C GLN A 29 -11.42 5.82 -10.24
N LEU A 30 -10.79 5.01 -11.09
CA LEU A 30 -11.04 3.56 -11.14
C LEU A 30 -10.65 2.90 -9.81
N ILE A 31 -9.42 3.14 -9.35
CA ILE A 31 -8.87 2.53 -8.14
C ILE A 31 -9.62 3.06 -6.91
N LEU A 32 -9.83 4.37 -6.78
CA LEU A 32 -10.50 4.92 -5.58
C LEU A 32 -12.03 4.71 -5.58
N ALA A 33 -12.68 4.58 -6.74
CA ALA A 33 -14.10 4.21 -6.81
C ALA A 33 -14.32 2.72 -6.52
N GLN A 34 -13.39 1.84 -6.92
CA GLN A 34 -13.40 0.42 -6.55
C GLN A 34 -13.34 0.25 -5.03
N HIS A 35 -12.47 1.00 -4.35
CA HIS A 35 -12.36 0.96 -2.88
C HIS A 35 -13.47 1.73 -2.14
N GLY A 36 -14.21 2.60 -2.84
CA GLY A 36 -15.30 3.42 -2.27
C GLY A 36 -16.68 2.78 -2.33
N LEU A 37 -16.91 1.84 -3.26
CA LEU A 37 -18.18 1.12 -3.41
C LEU A 37 -17.98 -0.37 -3.14
N SER A 38 -18.40 -0.80 -1.95
CA SER A 38 -18.39 -2.18 -1.47
C SER A 38 -19.38 -3.12 -2.21
N GLU A 39 -19.61 -2.97 -3.52
CA GLU A 39 -20.63 -3.73 -4.28
C GLU A 39 -20.12 -4.53 -5.48
N VAL A 40 -18.79 -4.64 -5.72
CA VAL A 40 -18.22 -5.56 -6.75
C VAL A 40 -17.26 -6.57 -6.11
N VAL A 41 -17.76 -7.25 -5.08
CA VAL A 41 -17.07 -8.01 -4.02
C VAL A 41 -16.22 -9.23 -4.45
N GLN A 42 -16.09 -9.55 -5.74
CA GLN A 42 -15.45 -10.80 -6.18
C GLN A 42 -14.29 -10.63 -7.18
N ALA A 43 -14.26 -9.57 -7.99
CA ALA A 43 -13.14 -9.30 -8.90
C ALA A 43 -12.00 -8.54 -8.21
N ASP A 44 -12.31 -7.70 -7.22
CA ASP A 44 -11.31 -6.97 -6.43
C ASP A 44 -10.50 -7.91 -5.54
N ARG A 45 -11.14 -8.86 -4.83
CA ARG A 45 -10.40 -9.78 -3.95
C ARG A 45 -9.27 -10.53 -4.66
N GLN A 46 -9.47 -10.93 -5.91
CA GLN A 46 -8.43 -11.63 -6.67
C GLN A 46 -7.27 -10.68 -7.06
N HIS A 47 -7.58 -9.44 -7.45
CA HIS A 47 -6.55 -8.45 -7.75
C HIS A 47 -5.82 -7.95 -6.50
N ASP A 48 -6.51 -7.78 -5.37
CA ASP A 48 -5.93 -7.37 -4.08
C ASP A 48 -4.98 -8.44 -3.55
N MET A 49 -5.35 -9.72 -3.69
CA MET A 49 -4.47 -10.86 -3.36
C MET A 49 -3.22 -10.89 -4.26
N GLU A 50 -3.35 -10.56 -5.55
CA GLU A 50 -2.21 -10.49 -6.47
C GLU A 50 -1.29 -9.30 -6.13
N LEU A 51 -1.86 -8.16 -5.75
CA LEU A 51 -1.12 -6.96 -5.36
C LEU A 51 -0.39 -7.15 -4.03
N GLY A 52 -1.05 -7.78 -3.04
CA GLY A 52 -0.46 -8.18 -1.77
C GLY A 52 0.71 -9.16 -1.94
N ASP A 53 0.54 -10.18 -2.79
CA ASP A 53 1.61 -11.14 -3.12
C ASP A 53 2.77 -10.49 -3.89
N LEU A 54 2.49 -9.58 -4.82
CA LEU A 54 3.53 -8.80 -5.50
C LEU A 54 4.32 -7.94 -4.51
N MET A 55 3.64 -7.31 -3.55
CA MET A 55 4.26 -6.50 -2.52
C MET A 55 5.12 -7.37 -1.59
N TYR A 56 4.59 -8.51 -1.15
CA TYR A 56 5.35 -9.50 -0.38
C TYR A 56 6.62 -9.91 -1.12
N LYS A 57 6.50 -10.32 -2.39
CA LYS A 57 7.65 -10.73 -3.23
C LYS A 57 8.67 -9.62 -3.39
N LEU A 58 8.24 -8.37 -3.55
CA LEU A 58 9.14 -7.22 -3.67
C LEU A 58 9.94 -6.99 -2.38
N PHE A 59 9.29 -7.08 -1.23
CA PHE A 59 9.97 -6.98 0.07
C PHE A 59 10.91 -8.18 0.29
N ASP A 60 10.44 -9.39 -0.01
CA ASP A 60 11.21 -10.63 0.10
C ASP A 60 12.41 -10.66 -0.87
N GLN A 61 12.39 -9.93 -1.99
CA GLN A 61 13.58 -9.79 -2.86
C GLN A 61 14.71 -8.99 -2.22
N HIS A 62 14.39 -8.05 -1.32
CA HIS A 62 15.37 -7.12 -0.74
C HIS A 62 15.73 -7.46 0.71
N PHE A 63 14.82 -8.11 1.44
CA PHE A 63 14.94 -8.36 2.86
C PHE A 63 14.50 -9.79 3.20
N HIS A 64 15.11 -10.37 4.23
CA HIS A 64 14.60 -11.59 4.85
C HIS A 64 13.37 -11.25 5.69
N LEU A 65 12.19 -11.59 5.17
CA LEU A 65 10.93 -11.39 5.89
C LEU A 65 10.78 -12.39 7.06
N PRO A 66 10.14 -11.96 8.17
CA PRO A 66 9.73 -12.89 9.22
C PRO A 66 8.62 -13.82 8.72
N VAL A 67 8.30 -14.85 9.50
CA VAL A 67 7.15 -15.71 9.22
C VAL A 67 5.88 -14.88 9.35
N MET A 68 5.18 -14.68 8.24
CA MET A 68 3.92 -13.95 8.21
C MET A 68 2.75 -14.84 8.64
N PRO A 69 1.67 -14.27 9.21
CA PRO A 69 0.45 -15.02 9.47
C PRO A 69 -0.14 -15.61 8.19
N GLY A 70 -0.71 -16.82 8.27
CA GLY A 70 -1.32 -17.50 7.12
C GLY A 70 -2.81 -17.23 6.94
N ASP A 71 -3.44 -16.57 7.91
CA ASP A 71 -4.87 -16.26 7.97
C ASP A 71 -5.21 -14.84 7.52
N VAL A 72 -4.19 -13.98 7.33
CA VAL A 72 -4.34 -12.60 6.87
C VAL A 72 -3.25 -12.24 5.86
N ASP A 73 -3.65 -11.67 4.73
CA ASP A 73 -2.71 -11.01 3.83
C ASP A 73 -2.34 -9.64 4.40
N VAL A 74 -1.22 -9.62 5.13
CA VAL A 74 -0.74 -8.42 5.83
C VAL A 74 -0.42 -7.29 4.85
N PHE A 75 0.10 -7.59 3.66
CA PHE A 75 0.48 -6.56 2.70
C PHE A 75 -0.74 -5.98 1.99
N ALA A 76 -1.67 -6.83 1.55
CA ALA A 76 -2.93 -6.35 0.95
C ALA A 76 -3.72 -5.48 1.94
N LEU A 77 -3.83 -5.92 3.21
CA LEU A 77 -4.55 -5.16 4.23
C LEU A 77 -3.86 -3.82 4.56
N ALA A 78 -2.52 -3.77 4.56
CA ALA A 78 -1.78 -2.51 4.73
C ALA A 78 -2.14 -1.49 3.63
N MET A 79 -2.23 -1.97 2.38
CA MET A 79 -2.59 -1.13 1.23
C MET A 79 -4.02 -0.63 1.32
N GLU A 80 -4.98 -1.52 1.61
CA GLU A 80 -6.39 -1.16 1.75
C GLU A 80 -6.59 -0.06 2.82
N LEU A 81 -5.85 -0.15 3.93
CA LEU A 81 -5.89 0.87 4.98
C LEU A 81 -5.34 2.22 4.51
N SER A 82 -4.26 2.24 3.71
CA SER A 82 -3.68 3.46 3.11
C SER A 82 -4.64 4.07 2.08
N ASP A 83 -5.22 3.25 1.20
CA ASP A 83 -6.13 3.70 0.15
C ASP A 83 -7.39 4.35 0.71
N ARG A 84 -7.89 3.90 1.88
CA ARG A 84 -9.00 4.57 2.58
C ARG A 84 -8.66 6.01 2.98
N VAL A 85 -7.40 6.30 3.31
CA VAL A 85 -6.95 7.68 3.57
C VAL A 85 -6.98 8.49 2.27
N TYR A 86 -6.51 7.92 1.17
CA TYR A 86 -6.51 8.58 -0.15
C TYR A 86 -7.91 8.85 -0.68
N ALA A 87 -8.80 7.86 -0.58
CA ALA A 87 -10.21 7.99 -0.93
C ALA A 87 -10.88 9.11 -0.13
N ARG A 88 -10.61 9.19 1.18
CA ARG A 88 -11.11 10.28 2.02
C ARG A 88 -10.59 11.64 1.56
N SER A 89 -9.32 11.74 1.15
CA SER A 89 -8.77 13.00 0.62
C SER A 89 -9.47 13.41 -0.68
N VAL A 90 -9.67 12.48 -1.61
CA VAL A 90 -10.33 12.77 -2.89
C VAL A 90 -11.79 13.14 -2.67
N GLN A 91 -12.49 12.50 -1.74
CA GLN A 91 -13.87 12.87 -1.40
C GLN A 91 -13.99 14.30 -0.83
N LEU A 92 -12.99 14.76 -0.07
CA LEU A 92 -13.02 16.08 0.57
C LEU A 92 -12.40 17.20 -0.26
N HIS A 93 -11.43 16.87 -1.13
CA HIS A 93 -10.57 17.83 -1.81
C HIS A 93 -10.44 17.59 -3.31
N GLU A 94 -11.15 16.60 -3.86
CA GLU A 94 -11.08 16.16 -5.28
C GLU A 94 -9.67 15.71 -5.74
N ALA A 95 -8.73 15.62 -4.80
CA ALA A 95 -7.36 15.24 -5.00
C ALA A 95 -6.78 14.61 -3.71
N ILE A 96 -5.70 13.84 -3.86
CA ILE A 96 -4.89 13.38 -2.74
C ILE A 96 -3.99 14.55 -2.34
N THR A 97 -4.30 15.21 -1.22
CA THR A 97 -3.48 16.34 -0.76
C THR A 97 -2.13 15.84 -0.25
N PRO A 98 -1.06 16.65 -0.28
CA PRO A 98 0.25 16.25 0.25
C PRO A 98 0.20 15.79 1.72
N ARG A 99 -0.69 16.40 2.52
CA ARG A 99 -0.87 16.01 3.92
C ARG A 99 -1.55 14.65 4.05
N MET A 100 -2.57 14.37 3.26
CA MET A 100 -3.25 13.07 3.27
C MET A 100 -2.38 11.97 2.64
N ALA A 101 -1.54 12.30 1.67
CA ALA A 101 -0.50 11.43 1.15
C ALA A 101 0.46 10.97 2.26
N GLU A 102 0.92 11.90 3.10
CA GLU A 102 1.76 11.58 4.26
C GLU A 102 1.03 10.69 5.28
N GLU A 103 -0.25 10.94 5.53
CA GLU A 103 -1.04 10.12 6.46
C GLU A 103 -1.27 8.69 5.94
N GLY A 104 -1.53 8.49 4.64
CA GLY A 104 -1.61 7.14 4.07
C GLY A 104 -0.30 6.37 4.25
N LYS A 105 0.84 7.01 3.99
CA LYS A 105 2.17 6.43 4.24
C LYS A 105 2.36 6.03 5.71
N ARG A 106 1.93 6.89 6.64
CA ARG A 106 2.01 6.60 8.09
C ARG A 106 1.15 5.41 8.47
N VAL A 107 -0.05 5.27 7.90
CA VAL A 107 -0.93 4.11 8.14
C VAL A 107 -0.27 2.83 7.64
N PHE A 108 0.26 2.85 6.42
CA PHE A 108 0.96 1.70 5.83
C PHE A 108 2.19 1.29 6.66
N GLU A 109 3.09 2.25 6.96
CA GLU A 109 4.30 1.99 7.76
C GLU A 109 3.94 1.51 9.17
N ALA A 110 2.95 2.11 9.83
CA ALA A 110 2.56 1.73 11.19
C ALA A 110 1.97 0.32 11.25
N TYR A 111 1.12 -0.05 10.29
CA TYR A 111 0.51 -1.37 10.24
C TYR A 111 1.54 -2.45 9.93
N LEU A 112 2.39 -2.25 8.92
CA LEU A 112 3.48 -3.18 8.61
C LEU A 112 4.47 -3.31 9.77
N GLY A 113 4.74 -2.22 10.51
CA GLY A 113 5.60 -2.24 11.69
C GLY A 113 5.11 -3.12 12.84
N LEU A 114 3.84 -3.58 12.82
CA LEU A 114 3.34 -4.60 13.76
C LEU A 114 3.86 -6.00 13.45
N TYR A 115 4.27 -6.25 12.19
CA TYR A 115 4.71 -7.55 11.70
C TYR A 115 6.20 -7.56 11.29
N LEU A 116 6.71 -6.43 10.82
CA LEU A 116 8.09 -6.26 10.39
C LEU A 116 8.90 -5.57 11.50
N PRO A 117 9.99 -6.18 12.00
CA PRO A 117 10.88 -5.50 12.92
C PRO A 117 11.49 -4.24 12.27
N PRO A 118 11.90 -3.23 13.06
CA PRO A 118 12.45 -1.98 12.53
C PRO A 118 13.66 -2.18 11.60
N PHE A 119 14.41 -3.27 11.81
CA PHE A 119 15.55 -3.65 11.00
C PHE A 119 15.36 -5.09 10.50
N LEU A 120 15.34 -5.25 9.17
CA LEU A 120 15.36 -6.55 8.51
C LEU A 120 16.75 -6.83 7.95
N ALA A 121 17.18 -8.08 8.01
CA ALA A 121 18.40 -8.52 7.34
C ALA A 121 18.21 -8.41 5.82
N LYS A 122 19.21 -7.85 5.12
CA LYS A 122 19.19 -7.78 3.66
C LYS A 122 19.43 -9.15 3.06
N ARG A 123 18.86 -9.38 1.88
CA ARG A 123 19.23 -10.49 0.99
C ARG A 123 20.36 -10.11 0.03
#